data_AF-A0A5K1HYW1-F1
#
_entry.id   AF-A0A5K1HYW1-F1
#
_cell.length_a   1.000
_cell.length_b   1.000
_cell.length_c   1.000
_cell.angle_alpha   90.00
_cell.angle_beta   90.00
_cell.angle_gamma   90.00
#
_symmetry.space_group_name_H-M   'P 1'
#
loop_
_entity.id
_entity.type
_entity.pdbx_description
1 polymer ?
#
loop_
_entity_poly.entity_id
_entity_poly.type
_entity_poly.pdbx_seq_one_letter_code
_entity_poly.pdbx_strand_id
1 'polypeptide(L)'
;MTDPSNPVHIMSYSGARGNASQVHQLVGMRGLMSDPQGQMIDLPIQSNLREGLSLTEYTISCYGARKGVVDTAVRTSDAGYLTRRLVEVVQHMLY
;
A
#
# COMPACT_ATOMS: atom_id res chain seq x y z
N MET A 1 -1.16 23.83 -2.10
CA MET A 1 -0.16 22.75 -1.83
C MET A 1 0.93 22.66 -2.90
N THR A 2 0.93 23.57 -3.88
CA THR A 2 1.98 23.74 -4.91
C THR A 2 3.10 24.67 -4.48
N ASP A 3 3.09 25.13 -3.22
CA ASP A 3 4.18 25.93 -2.67
C ASP A 3 5.43 25.03 -2.54
N PRO A 4 6.54 25.34 -3.25
CA PRO A 4 7.77 24.56 -3.18
C PRO A 4 8.34 24.45 -1.76
N SER A 5 7.97 25.36 -0.86
CA SER A 5 8.42 25.37 0.54
C SER A 5 7.57 24.48 1.47
N ASN A 6 6.45 23.91 0.99
CA ASN A 6 5.64 23.02 1.81
C ASN A 6 6.44 21.75 2.19
N PRO A 7 6.59 21.41 3.48
CA PRO A 7 7.37 20.25 3.90
C PRO A 7 6.91 18.92 3.29
N VAL A 8 5.60 18.72 3.12
CA VAL A 8 5.04 17.50 2.49
C VAL A 8 5.38 17.45 1.00
N HIS A 9 5.40 18.61 0.34
CA HIS A 9 5.83 18.72 -1.06
C HIS A 9 7.33 18.43 -1.18
N ILE A 10 8.16 19.00 -0.30
CA ILE A 10 9.61 18.75 -0.28
C ILE A 10 9.90 17.25 -0.06
N MET A 11 9.27 16.60 0.93
CA MET A 11 9.51 15.17 1.21
C MET A 11 9.17 14.26 0.03
N SER A 12 8.03 14.50 -0.62
CA SER A 12 7.57 13.66 -1.73
C SER A 12 8.32 13.96 -3.04
N TYR A 13 8.59 15.23 -3.36
CA TYR A 13 9.29 15.63 -4.59
C TYR A 13 10.78 15.30 -4.55
N SER A 14 11.43 15.44 -3.40
CA SER A 14 12.84 15.05 -3.23
C SER A 14 13.07 13.54 -3.29
N GLY A 15 12.02 12.73 -3.19
CA GLY A 15 12.12 11.27 -3.11
C GLY A 15 12.59 10.73 -1.75
N ALA A 16 12.74 11.59 -0.75
CA ALA A 16 13.17 11.17 0.60
C ALA A 16 12.14 10.26 1.27
N ARG A 17 10.85 10.63 1.20
CA ARG A 17 9.75 9.81 1.72
C ARG A 17 8.42 10.29 1.17
N GLY A 18 7.54 9.34 0.86
CA GLY A 18 6.21 9.64 0.34
C GLY A 18 6.18 9.64 -1.19
N ASN A 19 5.01 9.38 -1.76
CA ASN A 19 4.78 9.47 -3.20
C ASN A 19 3.49 10.27 -3.51
N ALA A 20 3.30 10.63 -4.78
CA ALA A 20 2.14 11.43 -5.20
C ALA A 20 0.79 10.77 -4.85
N SER A 21 0.70 9.44 -4.91
CA SER A 21 -0.52 8.71 -4.53
C SER A 21 -0.81 8.81 -3.03
N GLN A 22 0.22 8.65 -2.18
CA GLN A 22 0.08 8.83 -0.73
C GLN A 22 -0.30 10.27 -0.36
N VAL A 23 0.28 11.26 -1.03
CA VAL A 23 -0.12 12.66 -0.86
C VAL A 23 -1.57 12.86 -1.32
N HIS A 24 -1.97 12.27 -2.44
CA HIS A 24 -3.36 12.32 -2.92
C HIS A 24 -4.33 11.75 -1.88
N GLN A 25 -4.02 10.63 -1.21
CA GLN A 25 -4.89 10.08 -0.16
C GLN A 25 -5.02 11.00 1.08
N LEU A 26 -4.05 11.89 1.31
CA LEU A 26 -4.10 12.83 2.43
C LEU A 26 -5.06 14.00 2.18
N VAL A 27 -5.15 14.49 0.94
CA VAL A 27 -5.82 15.76 0.63
C VAL A 27 -6.81 15.72 -0.52
N GLY A 28 -6.74 14.68 -1.35
CA GLY A 28 -7.72 14.35 -2.38
C GLY A 28 -8.57 13.16 -1.96
N MET A 29 -9.60 12.87 -2.75
CA MET A 29 -10.45 11.71 -2.52
C MET A 29 -9.62 10.43 -2.50
N ARG A 30 -9.95 9.50 -1.58
CA ARG A 30 -9.25 8.22 -1.56
C ARG A 30 -9.59 7.33 -2.75
N GLY A 31 -10.79 7.51 -3.32
CA GLY A 31 -11.22 6.83 -4.54
C GLY A 31 -11.81 5.45 -4.28
N LEU A 32 -11.78 4.61 -5.32
CA LEU A 32 -12.35 3.27 -5.28
C LEU A 32 -11.48 2.33 -4.46
N MET A 33 -12.12 1.40 -3.76
CA MET A 33 -11.46 0.38 -2.97
C MET A 33 -11.88 -1.00 -3.46
N SER A 34 -11.03 -1.99 -3.24
CA SER A 34 -11.34 -3.38 -3.54
C SER A 34 -11.99 -4.08 -2.35
N ASP A 35 -12.95 -4.95 -2.62
CA ASP A 35 -13.49 -5.88 -1.66
C ASP A 35 -12.45 -6.99 -1.31
N PRO A 36 -12.72 -7.87 -0.33
CA PRO A 36 -11.83 -8.99 -0.01
C PRO A 36 -11.55 -9.92 -1.19
N GLN A 37 -12.54 -10.11 -2.07
CA GLN A 37 -12.45 -10.93 -3.28
C GLN A 37 -11.61 -10.27 -4.38
N GLY A 38 -11.27 -8.98 -4.25
CA GLY A 38 -10.51 -8.21 -5.22
C GLY A 38 -11.37 -7.49 -6.27
N GLN A 39 -12.68 -7.52 -6.16
CA GLN A 39 -13.58 -6.74 -7.03
C GLN A 39 -13.63 -5.29 -6.58
N MET A 40 -13.82 -4.38 -7.54
CA MET A 40 -13.94 -2.95 -7.25
C MET A 40 -15.31 -2.67 -6.66
N ILE A 41 -15.34 -1.93 -5.55
CA ILE A 41 -16.59 -1.47 -4.93
C ILE A 41 -17.02 -0.21 -5.67
N ASP A 42 -18.25 -0.21 -6.22
CA ASP A 42 -18.79 0.90 -7.03
C ASP A 42 -18.98 2.22 -6.28
N LEU A 43 -18.90 2.19 -4.94
CA LEU A 43 -18.97 3.37 -4.08
C LEU A 43 -17.55 3.90 -3.77
N PRO A 44 -17.13 5.03 -4.36
CA PRO A 44 -15.84 5.62 -4.05
C PRO A 44 -15.86 6.29 -2.67
N ILE A 45 -14.71 6.26 -2.00
CA ILE A 45 -14.44 7.08 -0.80
C ILE A 45 -14.12 8.49 -1.27
N GLN A 46 -15.06 9.42 -1.03
CA GLN A 46 -14.94 10.81 -1.44
C GLN A 46 -14.10 11.62 -0.43
N SER A 47 -14.15 11.24 0.84
CA SER A 47 -13.42 11.90 1.91
C SER A 47 -11.91 11.60 1.85
N ASN A 48 -11.10 12.45 2.48
CA ASN A 48 -9.65 12.33 2.56
C ASN A 48 -9.17 12.15 4.00
N LEU A 49 -7.91 11.75 4.19
CA LEU A 49 -7.39 11.49 5.55
C LEU A 49 -7.25 12.74 6.41
N ARG A 50 -7.20 13.94 5.79
CA ARG A 50 -7.16 15.21 6.53
C ARG A 50 -8.52 15.58 7.11
N GLU A 51 -9.61 15.34 6.39
CA GLU A 51 -11.00 15.63 6.80
C GLU A 51 -11.59 14.52 7.66
N GLY A 52 -11.05 13.31 7.54
CA GLY A 52 -11.54 12.12 8.23
C GLY A 52 -12.46 11.28 7.35
N LEU A 53 -12.70 10.04 7.79
CA LEU A 53 -13.52 9.06 7.07
C LEU A 53 -14.78 8.79 7.89
N SER A 54 -15.92 8.67 7.22
CA SER A 54 -17.11 8.10 7.85
C SER A 54 -16.87 6.64 8.25
N LEU A 55 -17.69 6.11 9.15
CA LEU A 55 -17.61 4.72 9.59
C LEU A 55 -17.60 3.76 8.39
N THR A 56 -18.50 3.96 7.43
CA THR A 56 -18.63 3.12 6.24
C THR A 56 -17.39 3.17 5.36
N GLU A 57 -16.86 4.36 5.07
CA GLU A 57 -15.64 4.53 4.28
C GLU A 57 -14.42 3.92 4.97
N TYR A 58 -14.33 4.05 6.29
CA TYR A 58 -13.27 3.43 7.07
C TYR A 58 -13.36 1.90 7.04
N THR A 59 -14.55 1.32 7.20
CA THR A 59 -14.78 -0.12 7.10
C THR A 59 -14.41 -0.65 5.71
N ILE A 60 -14.84 0.03 4.64
CA ILE A 60 -14.47 -0.32 3.26
C ILE A 60 -12.94 -0.33 3.10
N SER A 61 -12.25 0.68 3.63
CA SER A 61 -10.79 0.74 3.57
C SER A 61 -10.08 -0.39 4.31
N CYS A 62 -10.73 -1.00 5.31
CA CYS A 62 -10.11 -2.06 6.11
C CYS A 62 -9.91 -3.35 5.31
N TYR A 63 -10.75 -3.63 4.29
CA TYR A 63 -10.64 -4.85 3.49
C TYR A 63 -9.32 -4.91 2.73
N GLY A 64 -9.02 -3.87 1.95
CA GLY A 64 -7.76 -3.76 1.21
C GLY A 64 -6.54 -3.73 2.14
N ALA A 65 -6.62 -2.99 3.25
CA ALA A 65 -5.53 -2.92 4.22
C ALA A 65 -5.20 -4.29 4.84
N ARG A 66 -6.22 -5.04 5.28
CA ARG A 66 -6.04 -6.37 5.86
C ARG A 66 -5.45 -7.34 4.84
N LYS A 67 -5.99 -7.37 3.62
CA LYS A 67 -5.48 -8.21 2.53
C LYS A 67 -4.02 -7.90 2.23
N GLY A 68 -3.66 -6.61 2.16
CA GLY A 68 -2.27 -6.19 1.95
C GLY A 68 -1.30 -6.69 3.03
N VAL A 69 -1.71 -6.67 4.31
CA VAL A 69 -0.90 -7.21 5.42
C VAL A 69 -0.74 -8.73 5.29
N VAL A 70 -1.83 -9.45 5.05
CA VAL A 70 -1.82 -10.91 4.89
C VAL A 70 -0.96 -11.32 3.71
N ASP A 71 -1.16 -10.70 2.55
CA ASP A 71 -0.38 -10.99 1.34
C ASP A 71 1.10 -10.71 1.53
N THR A 72 1.45 -9.68 2.31
CA THR A 72 2.86 -9.38 2.63
C THR A 72 3.47 -10.47 3.50
N ALA A 73 2.74 -10.98 4.49
CA ALA A 73 3.20 -12.10 5.31
C ALA A 73 3.43 -13.36 4.47
N VAL A 74 2.49 -13.70 3.59
CA VAL A 74 2.61 -14.86 2.67
C VAL A 74 3.77 -14.69 1.70
N ARG A 75 3.91 -13.51 1.08
CA ARG A 75 5.05 -13.23 0.18
C ARG A 75 6.39 -13.28 0.91
N THR A 76 6.43 -12.93 2.20
CA THR A 76 7.65 -13.04 3.01
C THR A 76 8.04 -14.51 3.20
N SER A 77 7.08 -15.41 3.47
CA SER A 77 7.37 -16.84 3.57
C SER A 77 7.83 -17.44 2.24
N ASP A 78 7.20 -17.05 1.14
CA ASP A 78 7.53 -17.56 -0.19
C ASP A 78 8.93 -17.13 -0.64
N ALA A 79 9.29 -15.87 -0.41
CA ALA A 79 10.62 -15.35 -0.72
C ALA A 79 11.72 -16.06 0.10
N GLY A 80 11.46 -16.29 1.40
CA GLY A 80 12.37 -17.05 2.25
C GLY A 80 12.55 -18.50 1.78
N TYR A 81 11.44 -19.17 1.45
CA TYR A 81 11.48 -20.53 0.91
C TYR A 81 12.24 -20.62 -0.41
N LEU A 82 12.00 -19.68 -1.33
CA LEU A 82 12.71 -19.59 -2.60
C LEU A 82 14.22 -19.42 -2.39
N THR A 83 14.62 -18.50 -1.51
CA THR A 83 16.03 -18.25 -1.19
C THR A 83 16.69 -19.51 -0.63
N ARG A 84 16.03 -20.23 0.28
CA ARG A 84 16.53 -21.50 0.81
C ARG A 84 16.75 -22.53 -0.30
N ARG A 85 15.78 -22.71 -1.20
CA ARG A 85 15.90 -23.66 -2.32
C ARG A 85 17.01 -23.29 -3.29
N LEU A 86 17.17 -22.00 -3.60
CA LEU A 86 18.27 -21.55 -4.46
C LEU A 86 19.62 -21.88 -3.83
N VAL A 87 19.78 -21.67 -2.53
CA VAL A 87 21.00 -22.02 -1.79
C VAL A 87 21.24 -23.52 -1.80
N GLU A 88 20.21 -24.34 -1.54
CA GLU A 88 20.32 -25.82 -1.55
C GLU A 88 20.79 -26.36 -2.90
N VAL A 89 20.23 -25.86 -4.01
CA VAL A 89 20.63 -26.28 -5.37
C VAL A 89 22.10 -25.96 -5.63
N VAL A 90 22.56 -24.76 -5.27
CA VAL A 90 23.97 -24.37 -5.45
C VAL A 90 24.90 -25.21 -4.58
N GLN A 91 24.51 -25.52 -3.33
CA GLN A 91 25.29 -26.37 -2.43
C GLN A 91 25.46 -27.79 -2.97
N HIS A 92 24.42 -28.37 -3.57
CA HIS A 92 24.49 -29.68 -4.23
C HIS A 92 25.35 -29.73 -5.51
N MET A 93 25.68 -28.59 -6.11
CA MET A 93 26.57 -28.54 -7.28
C MET A 93 28.05 -28.47 -6.88
N LEU A 94 28.33 -27.99 -5.65
CA LEU A 94 29.69 -27.81 -5.14
C LEU A 94 30.22 -29.03 -4.36
N TYR A 95 29.32 -29.88 -3.86
CA TYR A 95 29.61 -31.16 -3.20
C TYR A 95 29.23 -32.32 -4.11
#